data_AF-A0AAD7HDF1-F1
#
_entry.id   AF-A0AAD7HDF1-F1
#
_cell.length_a   1.000
_cell.length_b   1.000
_cell.length_c   1.000
_cell.angle_alpha   90.00
_cell.angle_beta   90.00
_cell.angle_gamma   90.00
#
_symmetry.space_group_name_H-M   'P 1'
#
loop_
_entity.id
_entity.type
_entity.pdbx_description
1 polymer ?
#
loop_
_entity_poly.entity_id
_entity_poly.type
_entity_poly.pdbx_seq_one_letter_code
_entity_poly.pdbx_strand_id
1 'polypeptide(L)' 'VEKLYDGLSHPQCSVLTQLRTSHIGLNSFLYHFHLGPSPECAHCWVPETVSHFLLAC' A
#
# COMPACT_ATOMS: atom_id res chain seq x y z
N VAL A 1 26.23 -9.14 -0.05
CA VAL A 1 25.07 -8.22 -0.14
C VAL A 1 23.87 -9.08 -0.46
N GLU A 2 22.96 -9.24 0.48
CA GLU A 2 21.70 -9.97 0.27
C GLU A 2 20.83 -9.17 -0.70
N LYS A 3 20.30 -9.80 -1.74
CA LYS A 3 19.41 -9.12 -2.69
C LYS A 3 18.02 -9.09 -2.06
N LEU A 4 17.50 -7.90 -1.81
CA LEU A 4 16.22 -7.67 -1.13
C LEU A 4 14.99 -8.32 -1.81
N TYR A 5 15.15 -8.77 -3.06
CA TYR A 5 14.11 -9.39 -3.87
C TYR A 5 14.48 -10.80 -4.35
N ASP A 6 15.49 -11.43 -3.74
CA ASP A 6 15.92 -12.77 -4.16
C ASP A 6 14.81 -13.81 -3.92
N GLY A 7 14.58 -14.68 -4.89
CA GLY A 7 13.52 -15.70 -4.82
C GLY A 7 12.09 -15.17 -5.02
N LEU A 8 11.89 -13.88 -5.25
CA LEU A 8 10.57 -13.32 -5.55
C LEU A 8 10.32 -13.25 -7.05
N SER A 9 9.08 -13.57 -7.43
CA SER A 9 8.58 -13.33 -8.78
C SER A 9 8.41 -11.84 -9.06
N HIS A 10 8.45 -11.45 -10.33
CA HIS A 10 8.26 -10.06 -10.74
C HIS A 10 7.00 -9.38 -10.14
N PRO A 11 5.81 -10.03 -10.10
CA PRO A 11 4.64 -9.45 -9.45
C PRO A 11 4.85 -9.15 -7.96
N GLN A 12 5.52 -10.05 -7.22
CA GLN A 12 5.80 -9.85 -5.79
C GLN A 12 6.76 -8.67 -5.57
N CYS A 13 7.79 -8.55 -6.41
CA CYS A 13 8.70 -7.40 -6.38
C CYS A 13 7.99 -6.08 -6.67
N SER A 14 7.04 -6.08 -7.59
CA SER A 14 6.22 -4.90 -7.93
C SER A 14 5.38 -4.46 -6.72
N VAL A 15 4.67 -5.39 -6.08
CA VAL A 15 3.88 -5.11 -4.88
C VAL A 15 4.76 -4.56 -3.75
N LEU A 16 5.92 -5.16 -3.50
CA LEU A 16 6.86 -4.65 -2.48
C LEU A 16 7.36 -3.25 -2.81
N THR A 17 7.64 -2.97 -4.08
CA THR A 17 8.07 -1.63 -4.52
C THR A 17 6.96 -0.60 -4.28
N GLN A 18 5.71 -0.94 -4.61
CA GLN A 18 4.55 -0.07 -4.38
C GLN A 18 4.32 0.18 -2.88
N LEU A 19 4.39 -0.85 -2.04
CA LEU A 19 4.28 -0.72 -0.59
C LEU A 19 5.37 0.18 -0.02
N ARG A 20 6.63 -0.03 -0.40
CA ARG A 20 7.76 0.76 0.10
C ARG A 20 7.71 2.23 -0.33
N THR A 21 7.14 2.51 -1.50
CA THR A 21 7.02 3.87 -2.03
C THR A 21 5.68 4.53 -1.70
N SER A 22 4.78 3.81 -1.00
CA SER A 22 3.39 4.24 -0.75
C SER A 22 2.59 4.55 -2.03
N HIS A 23 3.03 4.04 -3.18
CA HIS A 23 2.34 4.15 -4.47
C HIS A 23 1.53 2.88 -4.75
N ILE A 24 0.64 2.54 -3.82
CA ILE A 24 -0.24 1.37 -3.91
C ILE A 24 -1.68 1.84 -3.79
N GLY A 25 -2.61 1.11 -4.42
CA GLY A 25 -4.04 1.44 -4.47
C GLY A 25 -4.79 1.26 -3.15
N LEU A 26 -4.28 1.80 -2.05
CA LEU A 26 -4.99 1.96 -0.78
C LEU A 26 -5.84 3.24 -0.81
N ASN A 27 -6.90 3.29 -0.02
CA ASN A 27 -7.90 4.37 -0.07
C ASN A 27 -7.27 5.75 0.11
N SER A 28 -6.31 5.91 1.03
CA SER A 28 -5.63 7.20 1.22
C SER A 28 -4.88 7.66 -0.03
N PHE A 29 -4.26 6.74 -0.78
CA PHE A 29 -3.56 7.06 -2.03
C PHE A 29 -4.56 7.35 -3.15
N LEU A 30 -5.57 6.50 -3.32
CA LEU A 30 -6.60 6.68 -4.35
C LEU A 30 -7.38 7.99 -4.16
N TYR A 31 -7.72 8.33 -2.92
CA TYR A 31 -8.42 9.58 -2.61
C TYR A 31 -7.59 10.82 -2.93
N HIS A 32 -6.27 10.79 -2.67
CA HIS A 32 -5.38 11.89 -3.01
C HIS A 32 -5.40 12.23 -4.52
N PHE A 33 -5.53 11.22 -5.36
CA PHE A 33 -5.66 11.37 -6.81
C PHE A 33 -7.10 11.49 -7.31
N HIS A 34 -8.09 11.62 -6.42
CA HIS A 34 -9.51 11.68 -6.75
C HIS A 34 -10.02 10.44 -7.51
N LEU A 35 -9.36 9.28 -7.31
CA LEU A 35 -9.72 7.99 -7.89
C LEU A 35 -10.55 7.13 -6.92
N GLY A 36 -10.57 7.47 -5.63
CA GLY A 36 -11.36 6.81 -4.59
C GLY A 36 -12.37 7.76 -3.93
N PRO A 37 -13.48 7.24 -3.41
CA PRO A 37 -14.55 8.07 -2.82
C PRO A 37 -14.20 8.62 -1.42
N SER A 38 -13.34 7.95 -0.66
CA SER A 38 -12.92 8.31 0.70
C SER A 38 -11.49 7.84 0.94
N PRO A 39 -10.69 8.52 1.79
CA PRO A 39 -9.38 8.03 2.21
C PRO A 39 -9.46 6.96 3.30
N GLU A 40 -10.64 6.74 3.91
CA GLU A 40 -10.80 5.94 5.12
C GLU A 40 -10.84 4.43 4.85
N CYS A 41 -10.31 3.65 5.80
CA CYS A 41 -10.49 2.21 5.85
C CYS A 41 -11.93 1.89 6.29
N ALA A 42 -12.59 0.97 5.59
CA ALA A 42 -13.96 0.57 5.88
C ALA A 42 -14.13 -0.16 7.24
N HIS A 43 -13.04 -0.68 7.81
CA HIS A 43 -13.06 -1.37 9.11
C HIS A 43 -12.78 -0.41 10.27
N CYS A 44 -11.73 0.41 10.14
CA CYS A 44 -11.21 1.22 11.25
C CYS A 44 -11.64 2.69 11.21
N TRP A 45 -12.22 3.17 10.10
CA TRP A 45 -12.68 4.56 9.92
C TRP A 45 -11.56 5.60 10.13
N VAL A 46 -10.32 5.21 9.83
CA VAL A 46 -9.14 6.08 9.80
C VAL A 46 -8.50 5.99 8.41
N PRO A 47 -7.67 6.96 7.99
CA PRO A 47 -7.04 6.92 6.67
C PRO A 47 -6.28 5.60 6.40
N GLU A 48 -6.64 4.92 5.30
CA GLU A 48 -6.01 3.66 4.90
C GLU A 48 -4.66 3.93 4.24
N THR A 49 -3.63 4.03 5.08
CA THR A 49 -2.22 4.20 4.68
C THR A 49 -1.49 2.86 4.63
N VAL A 50 -0.29 2.79 4.04
CA VAL A 50 0.54 1.56 4.07
C VAL A 50 0.84 1.12 5.51
N SER A 51 1.17 2.08 6.39
CA SER A 51 1.43 1.77 7.81
C SER A 51 0.19 1.21 8.51
N HIS A 52 -0.99 1.77 8.23
CA HIS A 52 -2.24 1.23 8.74
C HIS A 52 -2.47 -0.19 8.22
N PHE A 53 -2.48 -0.37 6.90
CA PHE A 53 -2.75 -1.65 6.26
C PHE A 53 -1.82 -2.78 6.71
N LEU A 54 -0.52 -2.50 6.91
CA LEU A 54 0.46 -3.53 7.28
C LEU A 54 0.56 -3.78 8.79
N LEU A 55 0.26 -2.79 9.64
CA LEU A 55 0.63 -2.84 11.07
C LEU A 55 -0.54 -2.64 12.04
N ALA A 56 -1.69 -2.11 11.59
CA ALA A 56 -2.74 -1.66 12.50
C ALA A 56 -4.19 -1.92 12.05
N CYS A 57 -4.44 -2.19 10.77
CA CYS A 57 -5.77 -2.39 10.20
C CYS A 57 -6.46 -3.66 10.72
#